data_AF-A0A2M7KTW1-F1
#
_entry.id   AF-A0A2M7KTW1-F1
#
_cell.length_a   1.000
_cell.length_b   1.000
_cell.length_c   1.000
_cell.angle_alpha   90.00
_cell.angle_beta   90.00
_cell.angle_gamma   90.00
#
_symmetry.space_group_name_H-M   'P 1'
#
loop_
_entity.id
_entity.type
_entity.pdbx_description
1 polymer ?
#
loop_
_entity_poly.entity_id
_entity_poly.type
_entity_poly.pdbx_seq_one_letter_code
_entity_poly.pdbx_strand_id
1 'polypeptide(L)'
;MWRHAIATTVALWCVLTLAHAQDQLTATTKEERVSVPDEPNRQGLQMVKRSLLLGPVAFRYQQLVDPSAGDKPVVQRYADYILGCEFPRYTWNWDLEYFLDVTVTRPGDPPFVANRATLQRGIYVLQQGRRAVADMVWPLPPSAGRTHGELVVRFVKTPDDPNWMHVRVTIEGDPAATITQVALHSYPTVTTGPPERQRWVTSLTRAVQSTDKPAARNPADEWGLVLHNRLAQEEGGALLVMDPDEIKTADASGVYPIAVRLQPNPTQSVRFAMGYFWDTPYDKAVASFRQQAPDRLKRLRAVDWSVPLDLARWEKNKRDVEELLSLTEAARTQYQPQWTALAAQADEALKQAATHQDADPGAARRFVLLSRQAEELRAKLYEPALQALIEGATR
;
A
#
# COMPACT_ATOMS: atom_id res chain seq x y z
N MET A 1 57.57 -23.87 -25.36
CA MET A 1 56.52 -24.35 -24.43
C MET A 1 56.35 -23.28 -23.36
N TRP A 2 55.11 -23.03 -22.93
CA TRP A 2 54.68 -21.99 -21.97
C TRP A 2 54.42 -20.60 -22.54
N ARG A 3 53.21 -20.42 -23.03
CA ARG A 3 52.38 -19.20 -22.99
C ARG A 3 51.00 -19.65 -23.45
N HIS A 4 49.96 -19.40 -22.64
CA HIS A 4 48.50 -19.43 -22.91
C HIS A 4 47.77 -20.00 -21.68
N ALA A 5 47.52 -19.18 -20.65
CA ALA A 5 46.52 -19.47 -19.61
C ALA A 5 46.25 -18.28 -18.67
N ILE A 6 45.97 -17.06 -19.16
CA ILE A 6 45.36 -16.00 -18.31
C ILE A 6 44.46 -15.12 -19.17
N ALA A 7 43.22 -15.56 -19.45
CA ALA A 7 42.18 -14.69 -20.01
C ALA A 7 40.78 -15.31 -19.85
N THR A 8 40.40 -15.78 -18.66
CA THR A 8 39.01 -16.24 -18.43
C THR A 8 38.63 -16.18 -16.96
N THR A 9 38.67 -15.00 -16.32
CA THR A 9 38.14 -14.86 -14.94
C THR A 9 37.61 -13.48 -14.56
N VAL A 10 37.46 -12.55 -15.52
CA VAL A 10 36.95 -11.19 -15.22
C VAL A 10 35.53 -10.95 -15.76
N ALA A 11 35.05 -11.75 -16.72
CA ALA A 11 33.70 -11.58 -17.28
C ALA A 11 32.57 -12.18 -16.41
N LEU A 12 32.87 -13.02 -15.41
CA LEU A 12 31.84 -13.67 -14.59
C LEU A 12 31.33 -12.80 -13.43
N TRP A 13 32.11 -11.80 -12.98
CA TRP A 13 31.74 -10.96 -11.83
C TRP A 13 30.84 -9.78 -12.20
N CYS A 14 30.89 -9.28 -13.44
CA CYS A 14 29.99 -8.22 -13.89
C CYS A 14 28.57 -8.72 -14.24
N VAL A 15 28.41 -9.99 -14.58
CA VAL A 15 27.08 -10.56 -14.89
C VAL A 15 26.29 -10.87 -13.60
N LEU A 16 26.98 -11.23 -12.51
CA LEU A 16 26.35 -11.51 -11.22
C LEU A 16 25.82 -10.24 -10.53
N THR A 17 26.47 -9.08 -10.67
CA THR A 17 25.99 -7.83 -10.07
C THR A 17 24.80 -7.22 -10.83
N LEU A 18 24.70 -7.42 -12.15
CA LEU A 18 23.57 -6.99 -12.96
C LEU A 18 22.31 -7.85 -12.75
N ALA A 19 22.45 -9.15 -12.51
CA ALA A 19 21.32 -10.02 -12.18
C ALA A 19 20.69 -9.68 -10.81
N HIS A 20 21.49 -9.26 -9.82
CA HIS A 20 20.99 -8.89 -8.50
C HIS A 20 20.19 -7.58 -8.49
N ALA A 21 20.39 -6.68 -9.45
CA ALA A 21 19.67 -5.41 -9.53
C ALA A 21 18.23 -5.58 -10.05
N GLN A 22 17.96 -6.58 -10.91
CA GLN A 22 16.62 -6.86 -11.43
C GLN A 22 15.68 -7.50 -10.39
N ASP A 23 16.25 -8.02 -9.30
CA ASP A 23 15.54 -8.69 -8.22
C ASP A 23 15.13 -7.77 -7.06
N GLN A 24 15.46 -6.49 -7.13
CA GLN A 24 15.13 -5.53 -6.09
C GLN A 24 13.91 -4.69 -6.46
N LEU A 25 12.87 -4.80 -5.65
CA LEU A 25 11.75 -3.87 -5.65
C LEU A 25 12.15 -2.61 -4.90
N THR A 26 12.12 -1.49 -5.60
CA THR A 26 12.19 -0.17 -5.00
C THR A 26 10.79 0.33 -4.68
N ALA A 27 10.69 1.19 -3.67
CA ALA A 27 9.47 1.93 -3.43
C ALA A 27 9.76 3.42 -3.24
N THR A 28 8.91 4.27 -3.80
CA THR A 28 9.04 5.71 -3.65
C THR A 28 7.70 6.31 -3.31
N THR A 29 7.71 7.29 -2.42
CA THR A 29 6.52 8.03 -2.02
C THR A 29 6.69 9.49 -2.38
N LYS A 30 5.62 10.14 -2.81
CA LYS A 30 5.57 11.59 -3.03
C LYS A 30 4.36 12.16 -2.31
N GLU A 31 4.52 13.32 -1.71
CA GLU A 31 3.43 14.12 -1.15
C GLU A 31 3.51 15.54 -1.67
N GLU A 32 2.38 16.09 -2.08
CA GLU A 32 2.24 17.47 -2.54
C GLU A 32 0.94 18.06 -1.97
N ARG A 33 0.98 19.35 -1.63
CA ARG A 33 -0.22 20.15 -1.39
C ARG A 33 -0.26 21.26 -2.42
N VAL A 34 -1.40 21.38 -3.10
CA VAL A 34 -1.59 22.33 -4.20
C VAL A 34 -2.84 23.14 -3.89
N SER A 35 -2.72 24.47 -3.80
CA SER A 35 -3.88 25.35 -3.74
C SER A 35 -4.71 25.20 -5.00
N VAL A 36 -6.03 25.04 -4.84
CA VAL A 36 -6.91 25.02 -6.00
C VAL A 36 -6.92 26.43 -6.61
N PRO A 37 -6.85 26.57 -7.95
CA PRO A 37 -7.05 27.86 -8.60
C PRO A 37 -8.36 28.51 -8.13
N ASP A 38 -8.45 29.84 -8.21
CA ASP A 38 -9.62 30.61 -7.78
C ASP A 38 -10.88 30.29 -8.62
N GLU A 39 -11.45 29.13 -8.38
CA GLU A 39 -12.76 28.72 -8.86
C GLU A 39 -13.82 29.16 -7.83
N PRO A 40 -14.98 29.67 -8.29
CA PRO A 40 -16.11 29.94 -7.40
C PRO A 40 -16.42 28.70 -6.54
N ASN A 41 -16.57 28.89 -5.23
CA ASN A 41 -16.83 27.86 -4.21
C ASN A 41 -15.65 26.94 -3.81
N ARG A 42 -14.42 27.17 -4.31
CA ARG A 42 -13.22 26.41 -3.90
C ARG A 42 -12.07 27.30 -3.40
N GLN A 43 -12.34 28.59 -3.19
CA GLN A 43 -11.39 29.53 -2.60
C GLN A 43 -10.96 29.05 -1.20
N GLY A 44 -9.65 29.07 -0.96
CA GLY A 44 -9.06 28.60 0.30
C GLY A 44 -8.91 27.09 0.43
N LEU A 45 -9.46 26.28 -0.48
CA LEU A 45 -9.31 24.83 -0.46
C LEU A 45 -7.95 24.39 -1.04
N GLN A 46 -7.48 23.24 -0.58
CA GLN A 46 -6.23 22.64 -1.03
C GLN A 46 -6.45 21.20 -1.51
N MET A 47 -5.75 20.83 -2.57
CA MET A 47 -5.65 19.45 -3.02
C MET A 47 -4.43 18.79 -2.40
N VAL A 48 -4.63 17.80 -1.54
CA VAL A 48 -3.55 16.94 -1.03
C VAL A 48 -3.38 15.77 -1.99
N LYS A 49 -2.18 15.61 -2.53
CA LYS A 49 -1.83 14.51 -3.44
C LYS A 49 -0.76 13.65 -2.78
N ARG A 50 -0.95 12.34 -2.80
CA ARG A 50 0.06 11.36 -2.41
C ARG A 50 0.19 10.29 -3.47
N SER A 51 1.40 9.81 -3.68
CA SER A 51 1.62 8.66 -4.56
C SER A 51 2.60 7.68 -3.96
N LEU A 52 2.45 6.43 -4.37
CA LEU A 52 3.35 5.34 -4.07
C LEU A 52 3.69 4.62 -5.36
N LEU A 53 4.97 4.48 -5.66
CA LEU A 53 5.46 3.50 -6.61
C LEU A 53 6.01 2.32 -5.81
N LEU A 54 5.56 1.11 -6.09
CA LEU A 54 5.97 -0.14 -5.44
C LEU A 54 6.37 -1.15 -6.53
N GLY A 55 7.63 -1.08 -6.97
CA GLY A 55 8.08 -1.75 -8.18
C GLY A 55 7.24 -1.32 -9.40
N PRO A 56 6.57 -2.26 -10.12
CA PRO A 56 5.74 -1.92 -11.27
C PRO A 56 4.34 -1.40 -10.90
N VAL A 57 3.97 -1.34 -9.61
CA VAL A 57 2.63 -0.91 -9.17
C VAL A 57 2.67 0.57 -8.80
N ALA A 58 1.72 1.37 -9.29
CA ALA A 58 1.57 2.75 -8.87
C ALA A 58 0.22 2.99 -8.20
N PHE A 59 0.23 3.74 -7.10
CA PHE A 59 -0.96 4.21 -6.41
C PHE A 59 -0.98 5.73 -6.40
N ARG A 60 -2.18 6.29 -6.57
CA ARG A 60 -2.42 7.73 -6.53
C ARG A 60 -3.57 8.00 -5.58
N TYR A 61 -3.30 8.86 -4.62
CA TYR A 61 -4.30 9.43 -3.71
C TYR A 61 -4.41 10.93 -3.96
N GLN A 62 -5.63 11.43 -4.09
CA GLN A 62 -5.94 12.85 -4.14
C GLN A 62 -7.17 13.12 -3.28
N GLN A 63 -7.12 14.18 -2.49
CA GLN A 63 -8.26 14.62 -1.69
C GLN A 63 -8.24 16.14 -1.58
N LEU A 64 -9.32 16.77 -2.02
CA LEU A 64 -9.62 18.15 -1.73
C LEU A 64 -9.98 18.28 -0.25
N VAL A 65 -9.38 19.26 0.44
CA VAL A 65 -9.57 19.53 1.85
C VAL A 65 -9.76 21.02 2.10
N ASP A 66 -10.42 21.33 3.22
CA ASP A 66 -10.51 22.68 3.79
C ASP A 66 -9.51 22.83 4.96
N PRO A 67 -8.37 23.53 4.75
CA PRO A 67 -7.39 23.76 5.81
C PRO A 67 -7.95 24.56 6.98
N SER A 68 -8.90 25.47 6.75
CA SER A 68 -9.50 26.29 7.81
C SER A 68 -10.38 25.45 8.76
N ALA A 69 -10.84 24.29 8.29
CA ALA A 69 -11.60 23.31 9.06
C ALA A 69 -10.74 22.09 9.49
N GLY A 70 -9.43 22.27 9.62
CA GLY A 70 -8.52 21.21 10.06
C GLY A 70 -8.35 20.08 9.04
N ASP A 71 -8.19 20.44 7.77
CA ASP A 71 -8.07 19.52 6.63
C ASP A 71 -9.28 18.59 6.44
N LYS A 72 -10.49 19.07 6.75
CA LYS A 72 -11.72 18.31 6.52
C LYS A 72 -11.86 17.98 5.03
N PRO A 73 -12.11 16.70 4.65
CA PRO A 73 -12.39 16.34 3.25
C PRO A 73 -13.59 17.09 2.67
N VAL A 74 -13.44 17.54 1.43
CA VAL A 74 -14.49 18.19 0.63
C VAL A 74 -14.67 17.39 -0.66
N VAL A 75 -15.85 16.84 -0.91
CA VAL A 75 -16.17 16.10 -2.14
C VAL A 75 -17.42 16.73 -2.74
N GLN A 76 -17.24 17.62 -3.72
CA GLN A 76 -18.32 18.36 -4.38
C GLN A 76 -18.54 17.88 -5.81
N ARG A 77 -17.47 17.44 -6.49
CA ARG A 77 -17.51 16.99 -7.88
C ARG A 77 -16.44 15.93 -8.17
N TYR A 78 -16.47 15.46 -9.41
CA TYR A 78 -15.46 14.58 -9.97
C TYR A 78 -14.03 15.12 -9.74
N ALA A 79 -13.09 14.22 -9.44
CA ALA A 79 -11.68 14.50 -9.14
C ALA A 79 -11.39 15.29 -7.84
N ASP A 80 -12.39 15.56 -6.99
CA ASP A 80 -12.14 16.04 -5.62
C ASP A 80 -11.60 14.94 -4.71
N TYR A 81 -11.86 13.68 -5.07
CA TYR A 81 -11.27 12.50 -4.45
C TYR A 81 -10.80 11.54 -5.54
N ILE A 82 -9.59 11.02 -5.39
CA ILE A 82 -9.06 9.94 -6.20
C ILE A 82 -8.32 8.96 -5.30
N LEU A 83 -8.60 7.68 -5.45
CA LEU A 83 -7.77 6.58 -5.01
C LEU A 83 -7.62 5.62 -6.19
N GLY A 84 -6.53 5.76 -6.95
CA GLY A 84 -6.26 5.00 -8.16
C GLY A 84 -5.14 3.97 -7.98
N CYS A 85 -5.23 2.87 -8.73
CA CYS A 85 -4.21 1.82 -8.80
C CYS A 85 -3.88 1.49 -10.26
N GLU A 86 -2.61 1.64 -10.66
CA GLU A 86 -2.08 1.21 -11.94
C GLU A 86 -1.22 -0.03 -11.72
N PHE A 87 -1.67 -1.18 -12.25
CA PHE A 87 -0.93 -2.43 -12.14
C PHE A 87 -0.97 -3.23 -13.46
N PRO A 88 0.13 -3.23 -14.25
CA PRO A 88 1.37 -2.50 -14.04
C PRO A 88 1.16 -1.00 -14.32
N ARG A 89 2.14 -0.18 -13.96
CA ARG A 89 2.13 1.26 -14.21
C ARG A 89 1.82 1.54 -15.67
N TYR A 90 1.05 2.60 -15.93
CA TYR A 90 0.57 3.02 -17.25
C TYR A 90 -0.45 2.11 -17.90
N THR A 91 -1.13 1.27 -17.11
CA THR A 91 -2.26 0.45 -17.59
C THR A 91 -3.53 0.83 -16.85
N TRP A 92 -4.67 0.55 -17.48
CA TRP A 92 -6.00 0.85 -16.94
C TRP A 92 -6.63 -0.37 -16.25
N ASN A 93 -5.89 -1.44 -15.97
CA ASN A 93 -6.47 -2.72 -15.49
C ASN A 93 -7.30 -2.57 -14.21
N TRP A 94 -6.76 -1.85 -13.24
CA TRP A 94 -7.49 -1.43 -12.03
C TRP A 94 -7.93 0.03 -12.20
N ASP A 95 -8.97 0.42 -11.48
CA ASP A 95 -9.57 1.75 -11.63
C ASP A 95 -8.57 2.85 -11.19
N LEU A 96 -8.46 3.91 -11.98
CA LEU A 96 -7.50 5.00 -11.75
C LEU A 96 -8.08 6.13 -10.87
N GLU A 97 -9.34 6.01 -10.50
CA GLU A 97 -10.12 7.03 -9.81
C GLU A 97 -10.64 6.51 -8.46
N TYR A 98 -11.21 5.31 -8.43
CA TYR A 98 -11.89 4.77 -7.24
C TYR A 98 -11.63 3.27 -7.03
N PHE A 99 -10.37 2.84 -7.07
CA PHE A 99 -10.00 1.42 -7.06
C PHE A 99 -10.44 0.66 -5.80
N LEU A 100 -10.52 1.34 -4.66
CA LEU A 100 -10.81 0.72 -3.37
C LEU A 100 -11.75 1.61 -2.56
N ASP A 101 -12.82 1.03 -2.03
CA ASP A 101 -13.65 1.61 -0.99
C ASP A 101 -13.84 0.59 0.15
N VAL A 102 -13.56 1.00 1.39
CA VAL A 102 -13.70 0.16 2.58
C VAL A 102 -14.79 0.71 3.47
N THR A 103 -15.89 -0.01 3.60
CA THR A 103 -16.98 0.34 4.53
C THR A 103 -16.70 -0.24 5.91
N VAL A 104 -16.75 0.64 6.90
CA VAL A 104 -16.57 0.31 8.31
C VAL A 104 -17.87 0.60 9.06
N THR A 105 -18.20 -0.27 10.02
CA THR A 105 -19.26 -0.03 10.99
C THR A 105 -18.70 0.01 12.39
N ARG A 106 -19.32 0.85 13.22
CA ARG A 106 -19.10 0.91 14.66
C ARG A 106 -20.46 0.91 15.35
N PRO A 107 -20.60 0.35 16.56
CA PRO A 107 -21.87 0.38 17.29
C PRO A 107 -22.43 1.81 17.36
N GLY A 108 -23.71 2.04 17.06
CA GLY A 108 -24.31 3.37 17.20
C GLY A 108 -23.87 4.46 16.19
N ASP A 109 -22.90 4.19 15.31
CA ASP A 109 -22.55 5.07 14.19
C ASP A 109 -23.19 4.53 12.90
N PRO A 110 -23.62 5.39 11.95
CA PRO A 110 -23.97 4.93 10.61
C PRO A 110 -22.73 4.34 9.90
N PRO A 111 -22.88 3.33 9.03
CA PRO A 111 -21.79 2.83 8.19
C PRO A 111 -21.17 3.97 7.35
N PHE A 112 -19.85 3.94 7.18
CA PHE A 112 -19.13 4.95 6.39
C PHE A 112 -17.96 4.35 5.61
N VAL A 113 -17.57 5.01 4.52
CA VAL A 113 -16.39 4.61 3.72
C VAL A 113 -15.13 5.25 4.32
N ALA A 114 -14.32 4.45 5.00
CA ALA A 114 -13.24 4.94 5.85
C ALA A 114 -12.13 5.68 5.07
N ASN A 115 -11.75 5.19 3.89
CA ASN A 115 -10.75 5.82 3.02
C ASN A 115 -11.23 7.10 2.30
N ARG A 116 -12.47 7.54 2.56
CA ARG A 116 -13.09 8.78 2.05
C ARG A 116 -13.54 9.73 3.17
N ALA A 117 -13.72 9.21 4.38
CA ALA A 117 -14.29 9.96 5.50
C ALA A 117 -13.31 10.95 6.14
N THR A 118 -12.00 10.71 6.00
CA THR A 118 -10.92 11.54 6.55
C THR A 118 -9.79 11.69 5.54
N LEU A 119 -8.98 12.73 5.71
CA LEU A 119 -7.74 12.87 4.97
C LEU A 119 -6.81 11.70 5.35
N GLN A 120 -6.27 11.01 4.34
CA GLN A 120 -5.21 10.02 4.54
C GLN A 120 -4.08 10.62 5.39
N ARG A 121 -3.62 9.92 6.43
CA ARG A 121 -2.50 10.38 7.25
C ARG A 121 -1.19 10.33 6.47
N GLY A 122 -0.97 9.26 5.72
CA GLY A 122 0.23 9.11 4.91
C GLY A 122 0.36 7.74 4.25
N ILE A 123 1.46 7.61 3.51
CA ILE A 123 1.92 6.35 2.92
C ILE A 123 3.29 6.04 3.48
N TYR A 124 3.47 4.83 3.99
CA TYR A 124 4.68 4.42 4.69
C TYR A 124 5.26 3.18 4.02
N VAL A 125 6.41 3.33 3.37
CA VAL A 125 7.22 2.16 2.97
C VAL A 125 7.81 1.55 4.23
N LEU A 126 7.63 0.26 4.46
CA LEU A 126 8.12 -0.46 5.63
C LEU A 126 9.28 -1.41 5.30
N GLN A 127 9.34 -1.93 4.07
CA GLN A 127 10.41 -2.78 3.58
C GLN A 127 10.61 -2.58 2.08
N GLN A 128 11.84 -2.74 1.59
CA GLN A 128 12.22 -2.75 0.16
C GLN A 128 13.29 -3.82 -0.10
N GLY A 129 13.54 -4.15 -1.37
CA GLY A 129 14.49 -5.20 -1.80
C GLY A 129 13.77 -6.40 -2.42
N ARG A 130 14.10 -7.63 -2.01
CA ARG A 130 13.44 -8.87 -2.51
C ARG A 130 11.96 -8.98 -2.11
N ARG A 131 11.50 -8.13 -1.19
CA ARG A 131 10.11 -7.97 -0.78
C ARG A 131 9.89 -6.49 -0.49
N ALA A 132 8.80 -5.94 -1.01
CA ALA A 132 8.41 -4.58 -0.68
C ALA A 132 7.08 -4.57 0.07
N VAL A 133 7.05 -3.83 1.17
CA VAL A 133 5.87 -3.67 2.04
C VAL A 133 5.60 -2.19 2.21
N ALA A 134 4.35 -1.78 2.00
CA ALA A 134 3.92 -0.41 2.23
C ALA A 134 2.52 -0.38 2.84
N ASP A 135 2.29 0.61 3.71
CA ASP A 135 0.99 0.88 4.35
C ASP A 135 0.45 2.22 3.86
N MET A 136 -0.81 2.26 3.45
CA MET A 136 -1.62 3.48 3.31
C MET A 136 -2.54 3.58 4.52
N VAL A 137 -2.55 4.72 5.21
CA VAL A 137 -3.27 4.83 6.51
C VAL A 137 -4.23 6.01 6.55
N TRP A 138 -5.46 5.75 6.98
CA TRP A 138 -6.51 6.75 7.21
C TRP A 138 -6.99 6.70 8.66
N PRO A 139 -7.03 7.83 9.37
CA PRO A 139 -7.70 7.88 10.67
C PRO A 139 -9.20 7.56 10.50
N LEU A 140 -9.81 6.82 11.42
CA LEU A 140 -11.26 6.74 11.47
C LEU A 140 -11.84 8.06 11.99
N PRO A 141 -13.01 8.51 11.51
CA PRO A 141 -13.66 9.71 12.02
C PRO A 141 -13.85 9.63 13.54
N PRO A 142 -13.65 10.72 14.29
CA PRO A 142 -13.85 10.71 15.74
C PRO A 142 -15.28 10.27 16.07
N SER A 143 -15.43 9.48 17.12
CA SER A 143 -16.71 9.07 17.69
C SER A 143 -16.68 9.34 19.19
N ALA A 144 -17.78 9.85 19.74
CA ALA A 144 -17.83 10.31 21.12
C ALA A 144 -17.50 9.17 22.10
N GLY A 145 -16.51 9.37 22.98
CA GLY A 145 -16.12 8.41 24.00
C GLY A 145 -15.41 7.16 23.48
N ARG A 146 -14.84 7.18 22.27
CA ARG A 146 -14.12 6.04 21.67
C ARG A 146 -12.65 6.29 21.47
N THR A 147 -11.89 5.20 21.42
CA THR A 147 -10.48 5.23 21.03
C THR A 147 -10.34 5.64 19.57
N HIS A 148 -9.25 6.32 19.25
CA HIS A 148 -8.92 6.66 17.86
C HIS A 148 -8.48 5.39 17.13
N GLY A 149 -9.27 4.97 16.15
CA GLY A 149 -8.92 3.88 15.24
C GLY A 149 -8.37 4.36 13.91
N GLU A 150 -7.79 3.43 13.15
CA GLU A 150 -7.20 3.68 11.84
C GLU A 150 -7.58 2.57 10.87
N LEU A 151 -7.91 2.94 9.63
CA LEU A 151 -7.89 2.02 8.50
C LEU A 151 -6.47 1.95 7.94
N VAL A 152 -5.93 0.74 7.83
CA VAL A 152 -4.63 0.46 7.24
C VAL A 152 -4.80 -0.48 6.05
N VAL A 153 -4.29 -0.06 4.89
CA VAL A 153 -4.21 -0.89 3.69
C VAL A 153 -2.75 -1.22 3.45
N ARG A 154 -2.37 -2.47 3.73
CA ARG A 154 -1.01 -3.00 3.56
C ARG A 154 -0.89 -3.71 2.22
N PHE A 155 0.17 -3.37 1.49
CA PHE A 155 0.57 -4.00 0.23
C PHE A 155 1.83 -4.81 0.43
N VAL A 156 1.86 -6.02 -0.12
CA VAL A 156 3.05 -6.89 -0.18
C VAL A 156 3.32 -7.27 -1.64
N LYS A 157 4.48 -6.89 -2.13
CA LYS A 157 4.97 -7.19 -3.49
C LYS A 157 6.27 -7.97 -3.43
N THR A 158 6.39 -8.97 -4.30
CA THR A 158 7.62 -9.73 -4.53
C THR A 158 8.01 -9.68 -6.02
N PRO A 159 9.32 -9.76 -6.34
CA PRO A 159 9.80 -9.79 -7.72
C PRO A 159 9.48 -11.13 -8.39
N ASP A 160 9.43 -12.23 -7.61
CA ASP A 160 9.12 -13.59 -8.09
C ASP A 160 7.67 -13.75 -8.57
N ASP A 161 6.82 -12.74 -8.34
CA ASP A 161 5.41 -12.75 -8.73
C ASP A 161 5.00 -11.40 -9.36
N PRO A 162 5.58 -11.02 -10.50
CA PRO A 162 5.53 -9.66 -11.03
C PRO A 162 4.10 -9.17 -11.29
N ASN A 163 3.21 -10.08 -11.71
CA ASN A 163 1.82 -9.78 -12.07
C ASN A 163 0.85 -9.81 -10.90
N TRP A 164 1.33 -10.08 -9.69
CA TRP A 164 0.51 -10.17 -8.48
C TRP A 164 1.04 -9.30 -7.34
N MET A 165 0.12 -8.90 -6.48
CA MET A 165 0.34 -8.19 -5.24
C MET A 165 -0.67 -8.67 -4.21
N HIS A 166 -0.25 -8.78 -2.96
CA HIS A 166 -1.14 -9.16 -1.86
C HIS A 166 -1.54 -7.91 -1.08
N VAL A 167 -2.81 -7.84 -0.71
CA VAL A 167 -3.39 -6.70 -0.01
C VAL A 167 -4.07 -7.19 1.26
N ARG A 168 -3.82 -6.49 2.37
CA ARG A 168 -4.54 -6.67 3.62
C ARG A 168 -5.10 -5.34 4.07
N VAL A 169 -6.41 -5.31 4.28
CA VAL A 169 -7.13 -4.19 4.87
C VAL A 169 -7.31 -4.52 6.34
N THR A 170 -6.95 -3.61 7.25
CA THR A 170 -7.05 -3.83 8.70
C THR A 170 -7.55 -2.57 9.40
N ILE A 171 -8.31 -2.76 10.48
CA ILE A 171 -8.63 -1.70 11.43
C ILE A 171 -7.72 -1.87 12.65
N GLU A 172 -7.01 -0.81 13.00
CA GLU A 172 -6.12 -0.75 14.17
C GLU A 172 -6.65 0.25 15.20
N GLY A 173 -6.43 0.01 16.50
CA GLY A 173 -6.73 0.98 17.58
C GLY A 173 -8.20 1.12 18.00
N ASP A 174 -9.17 0.60 17.24
CA ASP A 174 -10.59 0.59 17.58
C ASP A 174 -11.14 -0.86 17.55
N PRO A 175 -11.21 -1.56 18.70
CA PRO A 175 -11.68 -2.96 18.76
C PRO A 175 -13.17 -3.13 18.47
N ALA A 176 -13.96 -2.04 18.53
CA ALA A 176 -15.40 -2.10 18.26
C ALA A 176 -15.73 -1.91 16.78
N ALA A 177 -14.78 -1.42 15.98
CA ALA A 177 -14.95 -1.21 14.56
C ALA A 177 -14.75 -2.50 13.76
N THR A 178 -15.62 -2.71 12.78
CA THR A 178 -15.61 -3.87 11.88
C THR A 178 -15.66 -3.45 10.42
N ILE A 179 -14.95 -4.20 9.57
CA ILE A 179 -15.04 -4.08 8.13
C ILE A 179 -16.31 -4.82 7.68
N THR A 180 -17.19 -4.14 6.96
CA THR A 180 -18.46 -4.73 6.47
C THR A 180 -18.54 -4.81 4.96
N GLN A 181 -17.72 -4.04 4.25
CA GLN A 181 -17.58 -4.17 2.80
C GLN A 181 -16.19 -3.72 2.35
N VAL A 182 -15.65 -4.43 1.35
CA VAL A 182 -14.55 -3.96 0.52
C VAL A 182 -15.02 -3.96 -0.93
N ALA A 183 -15.06 -2.80 -1.55
CA ALA A 183 -15.35 -2.67 -2.98
C ALA A 183 -14.05 -2.41 -3.75
N LEU A 184 -13.81 -3.23 -4.78
CA LEU A 184 -12.67 -3.14 -5.66
C LEU A 184 -13.14 -2.82 -7.07
N HIS A 185 -12.61 -1.77 -7.67
CA HIS A 185 -13.02 -1.31 -8.99
C HIS A 185 -11.92 -1.58 -10.02
N SER A 186 -12.33 -2.11 -11.17
CA SER A 186 -11.48 -2.39 -12.32
C SER A 186 -12.05 -1.74 -13.56
N TYR A 187 -11.17 -1.18 -14.39
CA TYR A 187 -11.54 -0.61 -15.68
C TYR A 187 -10.80 -1.33 -16.82
N PRO A 188 -11.11 -2.60 -17.13
CA PRO A 188 -10.22 -3.45 -17.94
C PRO A 188 -9.99 -2.89 -19.36
N THR A 189 -8.98 -2.02 -19.53
CA THR A 189 -8.54 -1.34 -20.77
C THR A 189 -9.55 -0.37 -21.44
N VAL A 190 -9.02 0.46 -22.37
CA VAL A 190 -9.70 1.60 -23.04
C VAL A 190 -10.30 1.17 -24.39
N THR A 191 -11.62 1.01 -24.40
CA THR A 191 -12.37 0.57 -25.59
C THR A 191 -12.63 1.70 -26.59
N THR A 192 -12.64 1.40 -27.90
CA THR A 192 -12.93 2.36 -28.96
C THR A 192 -14.43 2.58 -29.27
N GLY A 193 -15.36 1.73 -28.78
CA GLY A 193 -16.80 1.97 -29.00
C GLY A 193 -17.80 1.04 -28.28
N PRO A 194 -19.12 1.29 -28.42
CA PRO A 194 -20.20 0.61 -27.68
C PRO A 194 -20.31 -0.93 -27.82
N PRO A 195 -19.99 -1.58 -28.96
CA PRO A 195 -19.95 -3.05 -29.05
C PRO A 195 -18.83 -3.66 -28.20
N GLU A 196 -17.76 -2.89 -27.97
CA GLU A 196 -16.51 -3.34 -27.36
C GLU A 196 -16.49 -3.16 -25.82
N ARG A 197 -17.48 -2.44 -25.29
CA ARG A 197 -17.66 -2.14 -23.86
C ARG A 197 -18.34 -3.25 -23.07
N GLN A 198 -18.47 -4.45 -23.63
CA GLN A 198 -18.99 -5.56 -22.84
C GLN A 198 -17.93 -5.96 -21.81
N ARG A 199 -18.13 -5.48 -20.59
CA ARG A 199 -17.40 -5.85 -19.39
C ARG A 199 -17.90 -7.21 -18.90
N TRP A 200 -17.00 -8.12 -18.60
CA TRP A 200 -17.30 -9.46 -18.13
C TRP A 200 -16.53 -9.79 -16.87
N VAL A 201 -17.16 -10.61 -16.04
CA VAL A 201 -16.55 -11.20 -14.86
C VAL A 201 -16.63 -12.70 -15.02
N THR A 202 -15.47 -13.32 -15.16
CA THR A 202 -15.34 -14.78 -15.25
C THR A 202 -14.79 -15.32 -13.94
N SER A 203 -15.56 -16.19 -13.28
CA SER A 203 -15.15 -16.92 -12.09
C SER A 203 -14.58 -18.29 -12.45
N LEU A 204 -14.25 -19.07 -11.42
CA LEU A 204 -13.82 -20.46 -11.55
C LEU A 204 -14.88 -21.35 -12.23
N THR A 205 -16.17 -21.05 -12.03
CA THR A 205 -17.27 -21.93 -12.45
C THR A 205 -18.12 -21.36 -13.58
N ARG A 206 -18.14 -20.04 -13.80
CA ARG A 206 -18.99 -19.41 -14.82
C ARG A 206 -18.43 -18.08 -15.34
N ALA A 207 -19.03 -17.57 -16.41
CA ALA A 207 -18.77 -16.25 -16.94
C ALA A 207 -20.08 -15.45 -17.00
N VAL A 208 -20.06 -14.20 -16.55
CA VAL A 208 -21.24 -13.33 -16.49
C VAL A 208 -20.88 -11.96 -17.03
N GLN A 209 -21.73 -11.41 -17.88
CA GLN A 209 -21.60 -10.02 -18.32
C GLN A 209 -21.90 -9.10 -17.13
N SER A 210 -21.00 -8.14 -16.87
CA SER A 210 -21.21 -7.12 -15.86
C SER A 210 -22.26 -6.13 -16.36
N THR A 211 -23.34 -5.99 -15.60
CA THR A 211 -24.40 -5.00 -15.83
C THR A 211 -24.52 -4.12 -14.59
N ASP A 212 -25.44 -3.15 -14.60
CA ASP A 212 -25.77 -2.34 -13.43
C ASP A 212 -26.32 -3.17 -12.26
N LYS A 213 -26.87 -4.35 -12.53
CA LYS A 213 -27.44 -5.25 -11.51
C LYS A 213 -26.35 -6.11 -10.84
N PRO A 214 -26.30 -6.16 -9.49
CA PRO A 214 -25.44 -7.07 -8.76
C PRO A 214 -25.67 -8.53 -9.18
N ALA A 215 -24.61 -9.20 -9.63
CA ALA A 215 -24.60 -10.64 -9.78
C ALA A 215 -23.99 -11.26 -8.52
N ALA A 216 -24.84 -11.85 -7.67
CA ALA A 216 -24.38 -12.53 -6.46
C ALA A 216 -23.53 -13.77 -6.82
N ARG A 217 -22.46 -13.99 -6.05
CA ARG A 217 -21.52 -15.10 -6.18
C ARG A 217 -21.39 -15.82 -4.85
N ASN A 218 -21.19 -17.13 -4.91
CA ASN A 218 -20.86 -17.93 -3.73
C ASN A 218 -19.33 -17.92 -3.54
N PRO A 219 -18.78 -17.27 -2.50
CA PRO A 219 -17.33 -17.23 -2.30
C PRO A 219 -16.71 -18.63 -2.17
N ALA A 220 -17.45 -19.62 -1.66
CA ALA A 220 -16.94 -20.99 -1.54
C ALA A 220 -16.50 -21.60 -2.88
N ASP A 221 -17.20 -21.26 -3.97
CA ASP A 221 -16.95 -21.81 -5.32
C ASP A 221 -16.36 -20.77 -6.30
N GLU A 222 -16.53 -19.48 -6.00
CA GLU A 222 -16.23 -18.36 -6.90
C GLU A 222 -15.23 -17.35 -6.30
N TRP A 223 -14.30 -17.82 -5.44
CA TRP A 223 -13.26 -17.00 -4.79
C TRP A 223 -12.16 -16.48 -5.72
N GLY A 224 -12.15 -16.89 -6.99
CA GLY A 224 -11.24 -16.37 -8.01
C GLY A 224 -11.99 -15.71 -9.16
N LEU A 225 -11.62 -14.49 -9.52
CA LEU A 225 -12.27 -13.68 -10.56
C LEU A 225 -11.27 -13.15 -11.59
N VAL A 226 -11.70 -13.12 -12.85
CA VAL A 226 -11.06 -12.43 -13.97
C VAL A 226 -12.02 -11.34 -14.45
N LEU A 227 -11.56 -10.10 -14.47
CA LEU A 227 -12.30 -8.90 -14.87
C LEU A 227 -11.75 -8.45 -16.23
N HIS A 228 -12.58 -8.51 -17.28
CA HIS A 228 -12.07 -8.38 -18.65
C HIS A 228 -13.13 -7.84 -19.62
N ASN A 229 -12.68 -7.48 -20.83
CA ASN A 229 -13.57 -7.31 -21.98
C ASN A 229 -13.63 -8.60 -22.77
N ARG A 230 -14.79 -8.88 -23.37
CA ARG A 230 -14.97 -10.07 -24.20
C ARG A 230 -14.77 -9.78 -25.68
N LEU A 231 -15.06 -8.56 -26.12
CA LEU A 231 -15.11 -8.17 -27.52
C LEU A 231 -14.27 -6.93 -27.75
N ALA A 232 -12.96 -7.07 -27.69
CA ALA A 232 -12.07 -6.02 -28.15
C ALA A 232 -10.72 -6.65 -28.50
N GLN A 233 -9.95 -5.96 -29.32
CA GLN A 233 -8.53 -6.25 -29.62
C GLN A 233 -7.63 -6.09 -28.36
N GLU A 234 -8.21 -6.22 -27.17
CA GLU A 234 -7.66 -5.79 -25.92
C GLU A 234 -7.21 -6.98 -25.10
N GLU A 235 -5.91 -7.01 -24.90
CA GLU A 235 -5.20 -8.11 -24.30
C GLU A 235 -4.91 -7.84 -22.82
N GLY A 236 -5.85 -7.23 -22.08
CA GLY A 236 -5.63 -6.80 -20.70
C GLY A 236 -6.85 -6.89 -19.77
N GLY A 237 -6.57 -6.97 -18.47
CA GLY A 237 -7.61 -7.01 -17.44
C GLY A 237 -7.07 -7.24 -16.04
N ALA A 238 -7.98 -7.35 -15.08
CA ALA A 238 -7.65 -7.53 -13.67
C ALA A 238 -7.96 -8.96 -13.18
N LEU A 239 -7.18 -9.41 -12.20
CA LEU A 239 -7.31 -10.72 -11.56
C LEU A 239 -7.51 -10.52 -10.06
N LEU A 240 -8.45 -11.26 -9.46
CA LEU A 240 -8.72 -11.19 -8.03
C LEU A 240 -8.79 -12.60 -7.44
N VAL A 241 -8.13 -12.80 -6.31
CA VAL A 241 -8.28 -13.99 -5.46
C VAL A 241 -8.62 -13.52 -4.06
N MET A 242 -9.73 -13.98 -3.53
CA MET A 242 -10.18 -13.74 -2.15
C MET A 242 -10.08 -15.03 -1.34
N ASP A 243 -9.98 -14.91 -0.01
CA ASP A 243 -10.06 -16.07 0.86
C ASP A 243 -11.54 -16.41 1.14
N PRO A 244 -12.05 -17.58 0.71
CA PRO A 244 -13.45 -17.95 0.96
C PRO A 244 -13.79 -18.06 2.45
N ASP A 245 -12.82 -18.27 3.34
CA ASP A 245 -13.05 -18.36 4.78
C ASP A 245 -13.27 -16.96 5.42
N GLU A 246 -12.84 -15.90 4.74
CA GLU A 246 -13.00 -14.51 5.19
C GLU A 246 -14.23 -13.82 4.60
N ILE A 247 -14.69 -14.27 3.44
CA ILE A 247 -15.74 -13.61 2.66
C ILE A 247 -17.08 -14.32 2.79
N LYS A 248 -18.06 -13.64 3.36
CA LYS A 248 -19.43 -14.14 3.50
C LYS A 248 -20.18 -14.12 2.18
N THR A 249 -20.13 -13.00 1.47
CA THR A 249 -20.75 -12.86 0.14
C THR A 249 -19.87 -12.02 -0.78
N ALA A 250 -19.99 -12.24 -2.08
CA ALA A 250 -19.38 -11.39 -3.09
C ALA A 250 -20.39 -11.10 -4.21
N ASP A 251 -20.37 -9.89 -4.74
CA ASP A 251 -21.07 -9.53 -5.96
C ASP A 251 -20.15 -8.77 -6.91
N ALA A 252 -20.52 -8.77 -8.18
CA ALA A 252 -19.90 -7.88 -9.16
C ALA A 252 -20.98 -7.23 -10.02
N SER A 253 -20.82 -5.94 -10.25
CA SER A 253 -21.64 -5.15 -11.17
C SER A 253 -20.89 -3.94 -11.69
N GLY A 254 -21.52 -3.16 -12.55
CA GLY A 254 -21.00 -1.93 -13.12
C GLY A 254 -20.87 -2.00 -14.63
N VAL A 255 -21.34 -0.95 -15.29
CA VAL A 255 -21.30 -0.78 -16.75
C VAL A 255 -20.00 -0.09 -17.18
N TYR A 256 -19.45 0.78 -16.33
CA TYR A 256 -18.25 1.57 -16.64
C TYR A 256 -17.00 0.92 -16.00
N PRO A 257 -16.69 1.07 -14.70
CA PRO A 257 -15.82 0.13 -14.03
C PRO A 257 -16.63 -1.10 -13.59
N ILE A 258 -15.99 -2.26 -13.57
CA ILE A 258 -16.48 -3.43 -12.86
C ILE A 258 -16.15 -3.22 -11.38
N ALA A 259 -17.18 -3.11 -10.54
CA ALA A 259 -17.08 -3.09 -9.10
C ALA A 259 -17.33 -4.50 -8.54
N VAL A 260 -16.31 -5.08 -7.91
CA VAL A 260 -16.43 -6.30 -7.10
C VAL A 260 -16.62 -5.88 -5.66
N ARG A 261 -17.77 -6.22 -5.06
CA ARG A 261 -18.06 -5.93 -3.65
C ARG A 261 -17.95 -7.21 -2.85
N LEU A 262 -17.09 -7.17 -1.85
CA LEU A 262 -16.83 -8.26 -0.92
C LEU A 262 -17.46 -7.89 0.42
N GLN A 263 -18.34 -8.73 0.95
CA GLN A 263 -18.84 -8.62 2.31
C GLN A 263 -18.11 -9.66 3.16
N PRO A 264 -17.12 -9.26 3.99
CA PRO A 264 -16.43 -10.20 4.85
C PRO A 264 -17.34 -10.69 6.00
N ASN A 265 -16.95 -11.78 6.63
CA ASN A 265 -17.39 -12.10 7.98
C ASN A 265 -17.05 -10.93 8.92
N PRO A 266 -17.81 -10.67 10.01
CA PRO A 266 -17.47 -9.60 10.95
C PRO A 266 -16.01 -9.72 11.41
N THR A 267 -15.18 -8.78 10.97
CA THR A 267 -13.73 -8.86 11.12
C THR A 267 -13.13 -7.47 11.20
N GLN A 268 -11.92 -7.40 11.76
CA GLN A 268 -11.07 -6.22 11.70
C GLN A 268 -10.03 -6.31 10.59
N SER A 269 -9.90 -7.47 9.93
CA SER A 269 -8.92 -7.68 8.86
C SER A 269 -9.48 -8.56 7.75
N VAL A 270 -9.17 -8.19 6.51
CA VAL A 270 -9.51 -8.97 5.31
C VAL A 270 -8.37 -8.92 4.30
N ARG A 271 -8.12 -10.04 3.64
CA ARG A 271 -6.98 -10.29 2.76
C ARG A 271 -7.45 -10.72 1.37
N PHE A 272 -6.75 -10.24 0.36
CA PHE A 272 -6.96 -10.64 -1.04
C PHE A 272 -5.68 -10.47 -1.85
N ALA A 273 -5.57 -11.19 -2.95
CA ALA A 273 -4.51 -11.00 -3.93
C ALA A 273 -5.09 -10.34 -5.18
N MET A 274 -4.45 -9.25 -5.60
CA MET A 274 -4.75 -8.53 -6.83
C MET A 274 -3.69 -8.88 -7.86
N GLY A 275 -4.12 -9.05 -9.10
CA GLY A 275 -3.22 -9.23 -10.23
C GLY A 275 -3.74 -8.57 -11.48
N TYR A 276 -3.01 -8.78 -12.56
CA TYR A 276 -3.41 -8.34 -13.89
C TYR A 276 -2.94 -9.36 -14.94
N PHE A 277 -3.49 -9.23 -16.14
CA PHE A 277 -2.89 -9.77 -17.35
C PHE A 277 -2.80 -8.64 -18.39
N TRP A 278 -1.79 -8.72 -19.24
CA TRP A 278 -1.50 -7.74 -20.29
C TRP A 278 -0.87 -8.49 -21.47
N ASP A 279 -1.08 -8.01 -22.70
CA ASP A 279 -0.71 -8.68 -23.95
C ASP A 279 -1.08 -10.19 -23.96
N THR A 280 -2.19 -10.55 -23.30
CA THR A 280 -2.79 -11.89 -23.33
C THR A 280 -4.29 -11.82 -23.66
N PRO A 281 -4.77 -12.54 -24.69
CA PRO A 281 -6.21 -12.70 -24.95
C PRO A 281 -6.99 -13.23 -23.74
N TYR A 282 -8.20 -12.70 -23.50
CA TYR A 282 -8.95 -12.99 -22.27
C TYR A 282 -9.24 -14.48 -22.06
N ASP A 283 -9.47 -15.25 -23.13
CA ASP A 283 -9.76 -16.68 -23.07
C ASP A 283 -8.56 -17.48 -22.55
N LYS A 284 -7.35 -17.14 -23.03
CA LYS A 284 -6.08 -17.68 -22.51
C LYS A 284 -5.84 -17.24 -21.07
N ALA A 285 -6.10 -15.97 -20.75
CA ALA A 285 -5.96 -15.46 -19.38
C ALA A 285 -6.90 -16.18 -18.40
N VAL A 286 -8.17 -16.39 -18.78
CA VAL A 286 -9.15 -17.14 -17.99
C VAL A 286 -8.73 -18.60 -17.80
N ALA A 287 -8.30 -19.27 -18.88
CA ALA A 287 -7.86 -20.67 -18.80
C ALA A 287 -6.65 -20.83 -17.87
N SER A 288 -5.64 -19.95 -18.04
CA SER A 288 -4.44 -19.92 -17.20
C SER A 288 -4.77 -19.60 -15.74
N PHE A 289 -5.64 -18.61 -15.51
CA PHE A 289 -6.07 -18.22 -14.16
C PHE A 289 -6.75 -19.38 -13.43
N ARG A 290 -7.67 -20.10 -14.08
CA ARG A 290 -8.36 -21.25 -13.45
C ARG A 290 -7.40 -22.35 -13.01
N GLN A 291 -6.33 -22.59 -13.77
CA GLN A 291 -5.30 -23.55 -13.40
C GLN A 291 -4.45 -23.07 -12.23
N GLN A 292 -4.13 -21.77 -12.20
CA GLN A 292 -3.27 -21.19 -11.16
C GLN A 292 -4.01 -20.83 -9.86
N ALA A 293 -5.33 -20.62 -9.91
CA ALA A 293 -6.11 -20.09 -8.81
C ALA A 293 -5.88 -20.84 -7.48
N PRO A 294 -5.87 -22.19 -7.42
CA PRO A 294 -5.62 -22.91 -6.16
C PRO A 294 -4.27 -22.56 -5.52
N ASP A 295 -3.22 -22.47 -6.34
CA ASP A 295 -1.90 -22.05 -5.87
C ASP A 295 -1.87 -20.58 -5.43
N ARG A 296 -2.66 -19.70 -6.10
CA ARG A 296 -2.80 -18.31 -5.69
C ARG A 296 -3.47 -18.17 -4.32
N LEU A 297 -4.52 -18.95 -4.05
CA LEU A 297 -5.17 -18.97 -2.73
C LEU A 297 -4.21 -19.51 -1.66
N LYS A 298 -3.47 -20.58 -1.97
CA LYS A 298 -2.44 -21.12 -1.06
C LYS A 298 -1.38 -20.06 -0.74
N ARG A 299 -0.90 -19.33 -1.75
CA ARG A 299 0.05 -18.23 -1.57
C ARG A 299 -0.53 -17.11 -0.71
N LEU A 300 -1.76 -16.66 -0.98
CA LEU A 300 -2.45 -15.63 -0.20
C LEU A 300 -2.49 -15.98 1.29
N ARG A 301 -2.84 -17.22 1.62
CA ARG A 301 -2.89 -17.71 3.01
C ARG A 301 -1.52 -17.82 3.66
N ALA A 302 -0.47 -18.06 2.87
CA ALA A 302 0.91 -18.20 3.33
C ALA A 302 1.71 -16.88 3.30
N VAL A 303 1.11 -15.76 2.91
CA VAL A 303 1.79 -14.46 2.93
C VAL A 303 2.25 -14.14 4.34
N ASP A 304 3.56 -13.97 4.52
CA ASP A 304 4.09 -13.31 5.70
C ASP A 304 3.69 -11.83 5.64
N TRP A 305 2.93 -11.37 6.62
CA TRP A 305 2.46 -9.98 6.75
C TRP A 305 3.31 -9.16 7.73
N SER A 306 4.28 -9.80 8.39
CA SER A 306 5.19 -9.13 9.31
C SER A 306 6.12 -8.18 8.56
N VAL A 307 6.68 -7.23 9.32
CA VAL A 307 7.74 -6.34 8.83
C VAL A 307 8.98 -6.67 9.64
N PRO A 308 10.08 -7.10 8.99
CA PRO A 308 11.31 -7.37 9.71
C PRO A 308 11.84 -6.07 10.32
N LEU A 309 12.13 -6.10 11.62
CA LEU A 309 12.68 -4.97 12.36
C LEU A 309 14.20 -5.07 12.34
N ASP A 310 14.88 -4.07 11.76
CA ASP A 310 16.34 -4.04 11.67
C ASP A 310 16.96 -3.56 12.99
N LEU A 311 16.96 -4.45 13.98
CA LEU A 311 17.47 -4.17 15.33
C LEU A 311 18.96 -3.81 15.31
N ALA A 312 19.75 -4.45 14.44
CA ALA A 312 21.18 -4.17 14.34
C ALA A 312 21.44 -2.74 13.86
N ARG A 313 20.68 -2.28 12.86
CA ARG A 313 20.73 -0.89 12.38
C ARG A 313 20.23 0.08 13.44
N TRP A 314 19.17 -0.25 14.17
CA TRP A 314 18.68 0.56 15.28
C TRP A 314 19.73 0.75 16.38
N GLU A 315 20.33 -0.33 16.89
CA GLU A 315 21.37 -0.27 17.92
C GLU A 315 22.63 0.47 17.45
N LYS A 316 22.96 0.38 16.15
CA LYS A 316 24.01 1.22 15.57
C LYS A 316 23.61 2.70 15.60
N ASN A 317 22.42 3.03 15.10
CA ASN A 317 21.95 4.42 15.06
C ASN A 317 21.86 5.04 16.47
N LYS A 318 21.44 4.27 17.49
CA LYS A 318 21.45 4.72 18.89
C LYS A 318 22.83 5.16 19.34
N ARG A 319 23.83 4.28 19.16
CA ARG A 319 25.22 4.58 19.52
C ARG A 319 25.76 5.79 18.76
N ASP A 320 25.53 5.86 17.45
CA ASP A 320 25.99 6.99 16.64
C ASP A 320 25.39 8.33 17.13
N VAL A 321 24.08 8.36 17.44
CA VAL A 321 23.42 9.58 17.94
C VAL A 321 23.95 9.97 19.33
N GLU A 322 24.11 9.01 20.23
CA GLU A 322 24.64 9.25 21.57
C GLU A 322 26.09 9.75 21.53
N GLU A 323 26.91 9.20 20.64
CA GLU A 323 28.28 9.68 20.40
C GLU A 323 28.28 11.12 19.88
N LEU A 324 27.48 11.43 18.86
CA LEU A 324 27.39 12.79 18.31
C LEU A 324 26.91 13.82 19.34
N LEU A 325 25.92 13.45 20.17
CA LEU A 325 25.45 14.29 21.28
C LEU A 325 26.51 14.47 22.39
N SER A 326 27.49 13.57 22.48
CA SER A 326 28.58 13.68 23.45
C SER A 326 29.69 14.64 23.03
N LEU A 327 29.82 14.90 21.72
CA LEU A 327 30.89 15.74 21.17
C LEU A 327 30.69 17.24 21.43
N THR A 328 29.44 17.70 21.61
CA THR A 328 29.16 19.13 21.82
C THR A 328 28.03 19.36 22.83
N GLU A 329 28.25 20.25 23.80
CA GLU A 329 27.24 20.60 24.82
C GLU A 329 26.06 21.37 24.21
N ALA A 330 26.29 22.14 23.14
CA ALA A 330 25.26 22.85 22.41
C ALA A 330 24.28 21.89 21.73
N ALA A 331 24.79 20.89 20.98
CA ALA A 331 23.94 19.89 20.36
C ALA A 331 23.24 19.02 21.41
N ARG A 332 23.92 18.67 22.51
CA ARG A 332 23.30 17.96 23.63
C ARG A 332 22.11 18.74 24.19
N THR A 333 22.30 19.99 24.55
CA THR A 333 21.23 20.84 25.12
C THR A 333 20.04 20.96 24.16
N GLN A 334 20.31 21.12 22.86
CA GLN A 334 19.27 21.29 21.85
C GLN A 334 18.50 20.00 21.52
N TYR A 335 19.18 18.86 21.39
CA TYR A 335 18.63 17.66 20.78
C TYR A 335 18.45 16.47 21.75
N GLN A 336 19.06 16.48 22.94
CA GLN A 336 18.91 15.40 23.93
C GLN A 336 17.46 15.13 24.34
N PRO A 337 16.58 16.12 24.56
CA PRO A 337 15.19 15.86 24.91
C PRO A 337 14.44 15.12 23.79
N GLN A 338 14.66 15.55 22.54
CA GLN A 338 14.09 14.89 21.36
C GLN A 338 14.59 13.45 21.22
N TRP A 339 15.91 13.23 21.38
CA TRP A 339 16.50 11.90 21.32
C TRP A 339 15.93 10.97 22.40
N THR A 340 15.88 11.43 23.64
CA THR A 340 15.39 10.63 24.78
C THR A 340 13.94 10.19 24.56
N ALA A 341 13.08 11.10 24.10
CA ALA A 341 11.68 10.78 23.81
C ALA A 341 11.55 9.80 22.63
N LEU A 342 12.31 10.02 21.56
CA LEU A 342 12.30 9.17 20.38
C LEU A 342 12.79 7.76 20.69
N ALA A 343 13.92 7.62 21.39
CA ALA A 343 14.49 6.33 21.77
C ALA A 343 13.53 5.54 22.67
N ALA A 344 12.92 6.20 23.68
CA ALA A 344 11.93 5.57 24.54
C ALA A 344 10.69 5.08 23.77
N GLN A 345 10.18 5.89 22.83
CA GLN A 345 9.04 5.49 21.98
C GLN A 345 9.42 4.33 21.05
N ALA A 346 10.63 4.31 20.50
CA ALA A 346 11.10 3.25 19.62
C ALA A 346 11.25 1.93 20.39
N ASP A 347 11.84 1.98 21.59
CA ASP A 347 11.99 0.80 22.44
C ASP A 347 10.64 0.25 22.91
N GLU A 348 9.66 1.11 23.18
CA GLU A 348 8.29 0.69 23.49
C GLU A 348 7.61 0.05 22.26
N ALA A 349 7.76 0.64 21.07
CA ALA A 349 7.24 0.06 19.84
C ALA A 349 7.88 -1.31 19.53
N LEU A 350 9.18 -1.50 19.84
CA LEU A 350 9.85 -2.79 19.73
C LEU A 350 9.27 -3.84 20.67
N LYS A 351 9.06 -3.48 21.95
CA LYS A 351 8.46 -4.39 22.93
C LYS A 351 7.08 -4.86 22.47
N GLN A 352 6.24 -3.92 22.02
CA GLN A 352 4.90 -4.20 21.51
C GLN A 352 4.94 -5.08 20.25
N ALA A 353 5.91 -4.88 19.36
CA ALA A 353 6.05 -5.70 18.17
C ALA A 353 6.56 -7.12 18.50
N ALA A 354 7.34 -7.31 19.57
CA ALA A 354 7.88 -8.60 19.99
C ALA A 354 6.89 -9.50 20.75
N THR A 355 5.86 -8.93 21.39
CA THR A 355 4.92 -9.67 22.26
C THR A 355 3.80 -10.41 21.52
N HIS A 356 3.65 -10.24 20.20
CA HIS A 356 2.56 -10.83 19.44
C HIS A 356 3.11 -11.63 18.24
N GLN A 357 2.79 -12.93 18.19
CA GLN A 357 3.06 -13.79 17.01
C GLN A 357 2.35 -13.28 15.74
N ASP A 358 1.26 -12.51 15.92
CA ASP A 358 0.59 -11.70 14.91
C ASP A 358 0.79 -10.19 15.22
N ALA A 359 2.04 -9.76 15.40
CA ALA A 359 2.49 -8.41 15.74
C ALA A 359 1.48 -7.30 15.40
N ASP A 360 1.11 -6.46 16.40
CA ASP A 360 0.35 -5.21 16.18
C ASP A 360 0.97 -4.52 14.95
N PRO A 361 0.28 -4.54 13.78
CA PRO A 361 0.88 -4.05 12.55
C PRO A 361 1.23 -2.56 12.66
N GLY A 362 0.56 -1.87 13.58
CA GLY A 362 0.85 -0.51 14.00
C GLY A 362 2.16 -0.36 14.76
N ALA A 363 2.51 -1.27 15.66
CA ALA A 363 3.77 -1.20 16.43
C ALA A 363 5.01 -1.30 15.52
N ALA A 364 5.02 -2.26 14.60
CA ALA A 364 6.11 -2.41 13.63
C ALA A 364 6.22 -1.16 12.72
N ARG A 365 5.09 -0.64 12.24
CA ARG A 365 5.04 0.61 11.48
C ARG A 365 5.59 1.78 12.29
N ARG A 366 5.15 1.95 13.54
CA ARG A 366 5.65 3.00 14.46
C ARG A 366 7.16 2.90 14.62
N PHE A 367 7.70 1.70 14.89
CA PHE A 367 9.14 1.51 15.04
C PHE A 367 9.94 1.91 13.79
N VAL A 368 9.49 1.51 12.59
CA VAL A 368 10.16 1.89 11.33
C VAL A 368 10.16 3.41 11.14
N LEU A 369 9.06 4.09 11.48
CA LEU A 369 8.98 5.56 11.40
C LEU A 369 9.91 6.24 12.40
N LEU A 370 9.93 5.77 13.65
CA LEU A 370 10.82 6.30 14.69
C LEU A 370 12.30 6.07 14.34
N SER A 371 12.62 4.91 13.78
CA SER A 371 13.98 4.60 13.29
C SER A 371 14.43 5.57 12.19
N ARG A 372 13.54 5.97 11.27
CA ARG A 372 13.84 7.00 10.26
C ARG A 372 14.05 8.38 10.87
N GLN A 373 13.21 8.76 11.83
CA GLN A 373 13.39 10.03 12.56
C GLN A 373 14.73 10.08 13.30
N ALA A 374 15.21 8.95 13.83
CA ALA A 374 16.54 8.86 14.43
C ALA A 374 17.66 9.07 13.38
N GLU A 375 17.50 8.55 12.16
CA GLU A 375 18.46 8.76 11.08
C GLU A 375 18.51 10.21 10.62
N GLU A 376 17.35 10.86 10.52
CA GLU A 376 17.25 12.29 10.24
C GLU A 376 17.89 13.12 11.36
N LEU A 377 17.69 12.74 12.63
CA LEU A 377 18.33 13.39 13.76
C LEU A 377 19.85 13.22 13.71
N ARG A 378 20.34 12.00 13.44
CA ARG A 378 21.77 11.72 13.24
C ARG A 378 22.34 12.61 12.13
N ALA A 379 21.64 12.71 10.99
CA ALA A 379 22.04 13.56 9.87
C ALA A 379 22.21 15.03 10.29
N LYS A 380 21.28 15.57 11.11
CA LYS A 380 21.35 16.94 11.63
C LYS A 380 22.49 17.16 12.63
N LEU A 381 22.87 16.12 13.37
CA LEU A 381 23.93 16.20 14.39
C LEU A 381 25.34 16.13 13.80
N TYR A 382 25.51 15.64 12.55
CA TYR A 382 26.83 15.51 11.93
C TYR A 382 27.56 16.85 11.79
N GLU A 383 26.90 17.89 11.29
CA GLU A 383 27.55 19.18 11.03
C GLU A 383 28.03 19.87 12.34
N PRO A 384 27.19 20.01 13.39
CA PRO A 384 27.66 20.52 14.69
C PRO A 384 28.81 19.70 15.29
N ALA A 385 28.75 18.38 15.17
CA ALA A 385 29.80 17.49 15.67
C ALA A 385 31.13 17.68 14.92
N LEU A 386 31.08 17.78 13.59
CA LEU A 386 32.26 18.03 12.76
C LEU A 386 32.90 19.37 13.12
N GLN A 387 32.10 20.43 13.28
CA GLN A 387 32.60 21.74 13.66
C GLN A 387 33.33 21.71 15.02
N ALA A 388 32.75 21.04 16.02
CA ALA A 388 33.39 20.93 17.33
C ALA A 388 34.69 20.12 17.29
N LEU A 389 34.78 19.08 16.46
CA LEU A 389 36.01 18.32 16.27
C LEU A 389 37.11 19.19 15.61
N ILE A 390 36.75 20.01 14.62
CA ILE A 390 37.68 20.96 13.99
C ILE A 390 38.16 21.99 15.01
N GLU A 391 37.25 22.60 15.76
CA GLU A 391 37.61 23.58 16.80
C GLU A 391 38.53 22.96 17.87
N GLY A 392 38.25 21.72 18.30
CA GLY A 392 39.08 20.98 19.24
C GLY A 392 40.47 20.62 18.70
N ALA A 393 40.61 20.38 17.39
CA ALA A 393 41.90 20.08 16.76
C ALA A 393 42.75 21.33 16.46
N THR A 394 42.13 22.51 16.42
CA THR A 394 42.80 23.80 16.14
C THR A 394 43.25 24.55 17.39
N ARG A 395 42.92 24.06 18.59
CA ARG A 395 43.40 24.57 19.88
C ARG A 395 44.50 23.65 20.42
#